data_AF-A0A1Y1V6X4-F1
#
_entry.id   AF-A0A1Y1V6X4-F1
#
_cell.length_a   1.000
_cell.length_b   1.000
_cell.length_c   1.000
_cell.angle_alpha   90.00
_cell.angle_beta   90.00
_cell.angle_gamma   90.00
#
_symmetry.space_group_name_H-M   'P 1'
#
loop_
_entity.id
_entity.type
_entity.pdbx_description
1 polymer ?
#
loop_
_entity_poly.entity_id
_entity_poly.type
_entity_poly.pdbx_seq_one_letter_code
_entity_poly.pdbx_strand_id
1 'polypeptide(L)'
;MAELNNSMLLQYRLMTLQGIVTLTDENHDVNLWHDQFQSWCPIQKITASQDIYNWCLIKEQGMDATAIRDLEYTNADGTTVYPSLEKMKDTLLKTYKLKKDPEDIINELKSLKISYQDNVKEFNKKYRSVRDSPYSNFSNIKMNKREITIIALVQTMQTLIIIQP
;
A
#
# COMPACT_ATOMS: atom_id res chain seq x y z
N MET A 1 -44.73 -1.00 -5.24
CA MET A 1 -44.43 -0.55 -3.85
C MET A 1 -43.10 -1.09 -3.34
N ALA A 2 -42.84 -2.40 -3.38
CA ALA A 2 -41.55 -2.96 -2.93
C ALA A 2 -40.33 -2.47 -3.75
N GLU A 3 -40.44 -2.42 -5.07
CA GLU A 3 -39.36 -1.90 -5.94
C GLU A 3 -39.05 -0.42 -5.69
N LEU A 4 -40.09 0.41 -5.47
CA LEU A 4 -39.92 1.82 -5.14
C LEU A 4 -39.18 2.00 -3.82
N ASN A 5 -39.53 1.22 -2.80
CA ASN A 5 -38.86 1.23 -1.50
C ASN A 5 -37.39 0.78 -1.60
N ASN A 6 -37.10 -0.25 -2.41
CA ASN A 6 -35.74 -0.71 -2.63
C ASN A 6 -34.89 0.34 -3.36
N SER A 7 -35.46 1.03 -4.35
CA SER A 7 -34.78 2.12 -5.06
C SER A 7 -34.47 3.30 -4.14
N MET A 8 -35.43 3.70 -3.29
CA MET A 8 -35.20 4.76 -2.30
C MET A 8 -34.12 4.38 -1.28
N LEU A 9 -34.12 3.13 -0.82
CA LEU A 9 -33.09 2.64 0.10
C LEU A 9 -31.70 2.64 -0.55
N LEU A 10 -31.61 2.24 -1.82
CA LEU A 10 -30.38 2.27 -2.58
C LEU A 10 -29.85 3.71 -2.75
N GLN A 11 -30.73 4.65 -3.09
CA GLN A 11 -30.37 6.07 -3.19
C GLN A 11 -29.87 6.63 -1.86
N TYR A 12 -30.53 6.30 -0.75
CA TYR A 12 -30.10 6.71 0.58
C TYR A 12 -28.71 6.15 0.93
N ARG A 13 -28.45 4.88 0.63
CA ARG A 13 -27.14 4.26 0.82
C ARG A 13 -26.07 4.94 -0.02
N LEU A 14 -26.32 5.18 -1.31
CA LEU A 14 -25.41 5.91 -2.18
C LEU A 14 -25.09 7.32 -1.67
N MET A 15 -26.09 8.04 -1.19
CA MET A 15 -25.92 9.38 -0.63
C MET A 15 -25.03 9.36 0.62
N THR A 16 -25.28 8.44 1.55
CA THR A 16 -24.48 8.33 2.78
C THR A 16 -23.07 7.79 2.52
N LEU A 17 -22.89 6.96 1.48
CA LEU A 17 -21.59 6.47 1.04
C LEU A 17 -20.66 7.61 0.59
N GLN A 18 -21.19 8.75 0.15
CA GLN A 18 -20.38 9.93 -0.19
C GLN A 18 -19.56 10.44 1.00
N GLY A 19 -20.01 10.19 2.24
CA GLY A 19 -19.29 10.54 3.46
C GLY A 19 -18.10 9.62 3.79
N ILE A 20 -17.98 8.48 3.11
CA ILE A 20 -16.80 7.62 3.22
C ILE A 20 -15.71 8.16 2.30
N VAL A 21 -14.45 8.12 2.73
CA VAL A 21 -13.29 8.51 1.94
C VAL A 21 -13.14 7.57 0.74
N THR A 22 -12.79 8.13 -0.41
CA THR A 22 -12.42 7.34 -1.58
C THR A 22 -10.91 7.13 -1.56
N LEU A 23 -10.48 5.87 -1.63
CA LEU A 23 -9.08 5.51 -1.80
C LEU A 23 -8.69 5.68 -3.26
N THR A 24 -7.61 6.43 -3.48
CA THR A 24 -7.07 6.74 -4.81
C THR A 24 -5.56 6.60 -4.79
N ASP A 25 -4.93 6.71 -5.97
CA ASP A 25 -3.48 6.76 -6.08
C ASP A 25 -2.83 7.96 -5.35
N GLU A 26 -3.61 8.95 -4.90
CA GLU A 26 -3.15 10.12 -4.14
C GLU A 26 -3.59 10.10 -2.67
N ASN A 27 -4.62 9.32 -2.35
CA ASN A 27 -5.21 9.24 -1.02
C ASN A 27 -5.23 7.81 -0.51
N HIS A 28 -4.33 7.52 0.44
CA HIS A 28 -4.04 6.18 0.93
C HIS A 28 -4.44 5.97 2.39
N ASP A 29 -5.39 6.75 2.92
CA ASP A 29 -5.82 6.62 4.31
C ASP A 29 -6.75 5.41 4.51
N VAL A 30 -6.17 4.22 4.47
CA VAL A 30 -6.86 2.94 4.62
C VAL A 30 -7.50 2.79 5.99
N ASN A 31 -6.90 3.37 7.03
CA ASN A 31 -7.45 3.26 8.38
C ASN A 31 -8.73 4.08 8.50
N LEU A 32 -8.73 5.33 8.03
CA LEU A 32 -9.94 6.14 7.99
C LEU A 32 -11.03 5.49 7.13
N TRP A 33 -10.67 4.99 5.94
CA TRP A 33 -11.56 4.23 5.07
C TRP A 33 -12.19 3.03 5.79
N HIS A 34 -11.37 2.25 6.47
CA HIS A 34 -11.81 1.07 7.21
C HIS A 34 -12.78 1.44 8.34
N ASP A 35 -12.41 2.42 9.16
CA ASP A 35 -13.20 2.82 10.34
C ASP A 35 -14.57 3.39 9.93
N GLN A 36 -14.60 4.12 8.82
CA GLN A 36 -15.84 4.62 8.22
C GLN A 36 -16.72 3.48 7.71
N PHE A 37 -16.17 2.48 7.02
CA PHE A 37 -16.93 1.30 6.58
C PHE A 37 -17.40 0.44 7.75
N GLN A 38 -16.56 0.26 8.78
CA GLN A 38 -16.89 -0.49 9.99
C GLN A 38 -18.05 0.15 10.75
N SER A 39 -18.18 1.47 10.70
CA SER A 39 -19.30 2.22 11.29
C SER A 39 -20.52 2.26 10.37
N TRP A 40 -20.33 2.40 9.06
CA TRP A 40 -21.40 2.58 8.09
C TRP A 40 -22.19 1.29 7.83
N CYS A 41 -21.54 0.13 7.72
CA CYS A 41 -22.22 -1.14 7.41
C CYS A 41 -23.30 -1.50 8.46
N PRO A 42 -23.04 -1.42 9.78
CA PRO A 42 -24.07 -1.66 10.80
C PRO A 42 -25.25 -0.69 10.71
N ILE A 43 -25.00 0.60 10.48
CA ILE A 43 -26.06 1.62 10.36
C ILE A 43 -26.98 1.31 9.17
N GLN A 44 -26.40 0.88 8.04
CA GLN A 44 -27.14 0.50 6.84
C GLN A 44 -27.72 -0.92 6.89
N LYS A 45 -27.46 -1.67 7.97
CA LYS A 45 -27.83 -3.08 8.16
C LYS A 45 -27.31 -3.98 7.05
N ILE A 46 -26.09 -3.74 6.58
CA ILE A 46 -25.41 -4.56 5.58
C ILE A 46 -24.56 -5.58 6.32
N THR A 47 -24.85 -6.87 6.12
CA THR A 47 -24.20 -7.98 6.82
C THR A 47 -23.59 -9.02 5.88
N ALA A 48 -24.05 -9.09 4.63
CA ALA A 48 -23.51 -10.02 3.64
C ALA A 48 -22.12 -9.55 3.18
N SER A 49 -21.15 -10.47 3.18
CA SER A 49 -19.77 -10.17 2.74
C SER A 49 -19.71 -9.68 1.30
N GLN A 50 -20.53 -10.24 0.41
CA GLN A 50 -20.67 -9.79 -0.97
C GLN A 50 -21.10 -8.32 -1.07
N ASP A 51 -22.11 -7.92 -0.28
CA ASP A 51 -22.59 -6.54 -0.31
C ASP A 51 -21.51 -5.59 0.22
N ILE A 52 -20.87 -5.93 1.34
CA ILE A 52 -19.77 -5.14 1.91
C ILE A 52 -18.66 -4.95 0.87
N TYR A 53 -18.22 -6.04 0.23
CA TYR A 53 -17.23 -6.02 -0.85
C TYR A 53 -17.64 -5.10 -2.01
N ASN A 54 -18.88 -5.21 -2.50
CA ASN A 54 -19.38 -4.38 -3.58
C ASN A 54 -19.39 -2.89 -3.21
N TRP A 55 -19.78 -2.55 -1.97
CA TRP A 55 -19.76 -1.17 -1.49
C TRP A 55 -18.35 -0.62 -1.31
N CYS A 56 -17.41 -1.44 -0.83
CA CYS A 56 -15.99 -1.11 -0.74
C CYS A 56 -15.42 -0.74 -2.13
N LEU A 57 -15.66 -1.58 -3.13
CA LEU A 57 -15.18 -1.36 -4.51
C LEU A 57 -15.68 -0.05 -5.15
N ILE A 58 -16.85 0.47 -4.75
CA ILE A 58 -17.34 1.77 -5.24
C ILE A 58 -16.44 2.92 -4.76
N LYS A 59 -15.74 2.74 -3.64
CA LYS A 59 -14.91 3.75 -2.98
C LYS A 59 -13.41 3.50 -3.18
N GLU A 60 -13.05 2.66 -4.12
CA GLU A 60 -11.68 2.34 -4.47
C GLU A 60 -11.44 2.59 -5.95
N GLN A 61 -10.27 3.10 -6.29
CA GLN A 61 -9.88 3.41 -7.66
C GLN A 61 -8.48 2.89 -7.97
N GLY A 62 -8.19 2.73 -9.27
CA GLY A 62 -6.87 2.33 -9.73
C GLY A 62 -6.43 0.99 -9.15
N MET A 63 -5.23 0.96 -8.56
CA MET A 63 -4.65 -0.28 -8.04
C MET A 63 -5.36 -0.84 -6.81
N ASP A 64 -6.03 0.00 -6.03
CA ASP A 64 -6.69 -0.42 -4.79
C ASP A 64 -7.85 -1.36 -5.12
N ALA A 65 -8.65 -0.96 -6.11
CA ALA A 65 -9.75 -1.77 -6.63
C ALA A 65 -9.26 -3.08 -7.25
N THR A 66 -8.09 -3.07 -7.92
CA THR A 66 -7.49 -4.30 -8.45
C THR A 66 -7.05 -5.23 -7.31
N ALA A 67 -6.35 -4.70 -6.31
CA ALA A 67 -5.87 -5.47 -5.17
C ALA A 67 -7.00 -6.12 -4.36
N ILE A 68 -8.16 -5.48 -4.29
CA ILE A 68 -9.35 -6.04 -3.62
C ILE A 68 -10.08 -7.05 -4.50
N ARG A 69 -10.19 -6.83 -5.81
CA ARG A 69 -10.75 -7.83 -6.73
C ARG A 69 -9.97 -9.13 -6.74
N ASP A 70 -8.64 -9.06 -6.62
CA ASP A 70 -7.77 -10.24 -6.57
C ASP A 70 -7.97 -11.11 -5.31
N LEU A 71 -8.73 -10.61 -4.32
CA LEU A 71 -9.09 -11.39 -3.12
C LEU A 71 -10.32 -12.29 -3.33
N GLU A 72 -11.11 -12.03 -4.37
CA GLU A 72 -12.25 -12.87 -4.73
C GLU A 72 -11.75 -14.20 -5.30
N TYR A 73 -12.24 -15.31 -4.77
CA TYR A 73 -11.89 -16.63 -5.27
C TYR A 73 -13.08 -17.58 -5.26
N THR A 74 -13.04 -18.57 -6.17
CA THR A 74 -14.04 -19.62 -6.25
C THR A 74 -13.55 -20.83 -5.47
N ASN A 75 -14.36 -21.30 -4.52
CA ASN A 75 -14.09 -22.53 -3.77
C ASN A 75 -14.22 -23.78 -4.66
N ALA A 76 -13.75 -24.92 -4.15
CA ALA A 76 -13.90 -26.22 -4.80
C ALA A 76 -15.37 -26.58 -5.13
N ASP A 77 -16.32 -26.03 -4.36
CA ASP A 77 -17.76 -26.21 -4.55
C ASP A 77 -18.37 -25.25 -5.59
N GLY A 78 -17.55 -24.48 -6.32
CA GLY A 78 -18.03 -23.50 -7.31
C GLY A 78 -18.67 -22.24 -6.71
N THR A 79 -18.61 -22.06 -5.39
CA THR A 79 -19.13 -20.87 -4.72
C THR A 79 -18.07 -19.78 -4.66
N THR A 80 -18.42 -18.56 -5.10
CA THR A 80 -17.58 -17.37 -4.94
C THR A 80 -17.51 -16.96 -3.47
N VAL A 81 -16.29 -16.81 -2.95
CA VAL A 81 -16.03 -16.32 -1.61
C VAL A 81 -15.52 -14.89 -1.70
N TYR A 82 -16.22 -14.00 -0.99
CA TYR A 82 -15.86 -12.59 -0.87
C TYR A 82 -15.01 -12.33 0.38
N PRO A 83 -14.01 -11.43 0.31
CA PRO A 83 -13.16 -11.12 1.45
C PRO A 83 -13.92 -10.39 2.56
N SER A 84 -13.44 -10.51 3.79
CA SER A 84 -13.91 -9.68 4.90
C SER A 84 -13.35 -8.26 4.79
N LEU A 85 -14.01 -7.30 5.46
CA LEU A 85 -13.53 -5.91 5.54
C LEU A 85 -12.10 -5.81 6.08
N GLU A 86 -11.77 -6.58 7.11
CA GLU A 86 -10.41 -6.66 7.67
C GLU A 86 -9.40 -7.22 6.64
N LYS A 87 -9.79 -8.23 5.85
CA LYS A 87 -8.92 -8.79 4.81
C LYS A 87 -8.66 -7.79 3.69
N MET A 88 -9.65 -6.99 3.33
CA MET A 88 -9.51 -5.90 2.36
C MET A 88 -8.56 -4.82 2.90
N LYS A 89 -8.75 -4.37 4.15
CA LYS A 89 -7.85 -3.42 4.84
C LYS A 89 -6.40 -3.91 4.85
N ASP A 90 -6.16 -5.14 5.28
CA ASP A 90 -4.82 -5.72 5.34
C ASP A 90 -4.15 -5.77 3.97
N THR A 91 -4.92 -6.01 2.92
CA THR A 91 -4.42 -6.08 1.54
C THR A 91 -4.08 -4.70 1.02
N LEU A 92 -4.96 -3.72 1.20
CA LEU A 92 -4.70 -2.32 0.84
C LEU A 92 -3.48 -1.76 1.58
N LEU A 93 -3.35 -2.01 2.88
CA LEU A 93 -2.17 -1.63 3.66
C LEU A 93 -0.89 -2.25 3.10
N LYS A 94 -0.94 -3.49 2.59
CA LYS A 94 0.21 -4.11 1.90
C LYS A 94 0.47 -3.46 0.56
N THR A 95 -0.56 -3.21 -0.25
CA THR A 95 -0.45 -2.56 -1.57
C THR A 95 0.22 -1.19 -1.47
N TYR A 96 -0.15 -0.36 -0.50
CA TYR A 96 0.50 0.93 -0.31
C TYR A 96 1.92 0.81 0.25
N LYS A 97 2.20 -0.19 1.09
CA LYS A 97 3.55 -0.52 1.55
C LYS A 97 4.43 -1.19 0.47
N LEU A 98 3.86 -1.54 -0.68
CA LEU A 98 4.56 -2.15 -1.82
C LEU A 98 4.95 -1.13 -2.91
N LYS A 99 4.50 0.13 -2.84
CA LYS A 99 4.71 1.12 -3.90
C LYS A 99 5.97 1.99 -3.72
N LYS A 100 7.13 1.36 -3.82
CA LYS A 100 8.30 1.83 -4.59
C LYS A 100 8.99 0.57 -5.12
N ASP A 101 9.21 0.50 -6.44
CA ASP A 101 9.92 -0.63 -7.04
C ASP A 101 11.29 -0.75 -6.35
N PRO A 102 11.67 -1.92 -5.82
CA PRO A 102 13.00 -2.16 -5.30
C PRO A 102 14.12 -1.69 -6.24
N GLU A 103 13.95 -1.84 -7.56
CA GLU A 103 14.92 -1.39 -8.55
C GLU A 103 14.96 0.14 -8.66
N ASP A 104 13.82 0.82 -8.52
CA ASP A 104 13.75 2.28 -8.48
C ASP A 104 14.41 2.83 -7.22
N ILE A 105 14.25 2.17 -6.07
CA ILE A 105 14.95 2.54 -4.83
C ILE A 105 16.44 2.32 -4.99
N ILE A 106 16.85 1.21 -5.61
CA ILE A 106 18.26 0.92 -5.89
C ILE A 106 18.83 1.97 -6.86
N ASN A 107 18.10 2.35 -7.90
CA ASN A 107 18.52 3.37 -8.86
C ASN A 107 18.57 4.76 -8.23
N GLU A 108 17.61 5.10 -7.36
CA GLU A 108 17.62 6.33 -6.55
C GLU A 108 18.85 6.35 -5.65
N LEU A 109 19.13 5.26 -4.92
CA LEU A 109 20.33 5.11 -4.07
C LEU A 109 21.64 5.17 -4.87
N LYS A 110 21.69 4.60 -6.08
CA LYS A 110 22.85 4.67 -7.00
C LYS A 110 23.04 6.07 -7.59
N SER A 111 21.96 6.81 -7.79
CA SER A 111 21.99 8.16 -8.37
C SER A 111 22.33 9.24 -7.34
N LEU A 112 22.18 8.97 -6.04
CA LEU A 112 22.64 9.84 -4.96
C LEU A 112 24.15 10.02 -5.05
N LYS A 113 24.57 11.24 -5.39
CA LYS A 113 25.97 11.68 -5.39
C LYS A 113 26.15 12.78 -4.35
N ILE A 114 27.31 12.79 -3.70
CA ILE A 114 27.73 13.93 -2.88
C ILE A 114 28.08 15.06 -3.85
N SER A 115 27.28 16.12 -3.85
CA SER A 115 27.63 17.36 -4.56
C SER A 115 28.84 18.01 -3.89
N TYR A 116 29.65 18.75 -4.65
CA TYR A 116 30.77 19.54 -4.10
C TYR A 116 30.33 20.54 -3.01
N GLN A 117 29.06 20.92 -3.02
CA GLN A 117 28.47 21.83 -2.03
C GLN A 117 27.76 21.10 -0.86
N ASP A 118 27.51 19.79 -0.97
CA ASP A 118 26.86 19.01 0.08
C ASP A 118 27.90 18.53 1.09
N ASN A 119 27.66 18.75 2.38
CA ASN A 119 28.48 18.12 3.41
C ASN A 119 28.05 16.66 3.64
N VAL A 120 28.98 15.83 4.13
CA VAL A 120 28.77 14.39 4.39
C VAL A 120 27.56 14.13 5.30
N LYS A 121 27.24 15.06 6.21
CA LYS A 121 26.11 14.93 7.15
C LYS A 121 24.77 15.08 6.45
N GLU A 122 24.66 16.00 5.49
CA GLU A 122 23.46 16.23 4.68
C GLU A 122 23.24 15.10 3.66
N PHE A 123 24.32 14.62 3.03
CA PHE A 123 24.25 13.42 2.20
C PHE A 123 23.76 12.20 2.99
N ASN A 124 24.31 11.99 4.19
CA ASN A 124 23.89 10.89 5.06
C ASN A 124 22.43 11.02 5.54
N LYS A 125 21.87 12.23 5.56
CA LYS A 125 20.45 12.46 5.86
C LYS A 125 19.59 12.08 4.64
N LYS A 126 19.97 12.53 3.43
CA LYS A 126 19.30 12.18 2.15
C LYS A 126 19.34 10.66 1.90
N TYR A 127 20.48 10.03 2.11
CA TYR A 127 20.65 8.58 1.96
C TYR A 127 19.77 7.81 2.94
N ARG A 128 19.73 8.22 4.22
CA ARG A 128 18.86 7.58 5.22
C ARG A 128 17.38 7.76 4.93
N SER A 129 16.95 8.91 4.41
CA SER A 129 15.53 9.11 4.06
C SER A 129 15.06 8.22 2.91
N VAL A 130 15.93 7.88 1.96
CA VAL A 130 15.61 6.95 0.85
C VAL A 130 15.64 5.51 1.33
N ARG A 131 16.67 5.13 2.10
CA ARG A 131 16.83 3.78 2.66
C ARG A 131 15.73 3.43 3.67
N ASP A 132 15.47 4.30 4.63
CA ASP A 132 14.55 4.09 5.75
C ASP A 132 13.11 4.54 5.42
N SER A 133 12.80 4.73 4.12
CA SER A 133 11.47 5.12 3.65
C SER A 133 10.44 4.03 4.01
N PRO A 134 9.24 4.36 4.51
CA PRO A 134 8.20 3.37 4.81
C PRO A 134 7.67 2.61 3.58
N TYR A 135 8.11 3.01 2.37
CA TYR A 135 7.77 2.40 1.09
C TYR A 135 8.89 1.50 0.53
N SER A 136 10.02 1.34 1.25
CA SER A 136 11.15 0.51 0.80
C SER A 136 10.99 -0.96 1.20
N ASN A 137 10.30 -1.74 0.37
CA ASN A 137 10.08 -3.16 0.66
C ASN A 137 11.26 -4.04 0.19
N PHE A 138 12.36 -4.03 0.94
CA PHE A 138 13.54 -4.88 0.68
C PHE A 138 13.33 -6.38 1.01
N SER A 139 12.15 -6.76 1.54
CA SER A 139 11.90 -8.13 2.03
C SER A 139 11.83 -9.20 0.94
N ASN A 140 11.62 -8.81 -0.32
CA ASN A 140 11.58 -9.72 -1.49
C ASN A 140 12.86 -9.73 -2.33
N ILE A 141 13.83 -8.86 -2.04
CA ILE A 141 15.14 -8.98 -2.68
C ILE A 141 15.88 -10.07 -1.93
N LYS A 142 16.00 -11.26 -2.54
CA LYS A 142 17.10 -12.17 -2.23
C LYS A 142 18.40 -11.46 -2.62
N MET A 143 18.82 -10.46 -1.84
CA MET A 143 20.17 -9.91 -1.93
C MET A 143 21.08 -11.08 -1.59
N ASN A 144 21.74 -11.59 -2.62
CA ASN A 144 22.67 -12.68 -2.50
C ASN A 144 23.72 -12.21 -1.48
N LYS A 145 24.02 -12.98 -0.42
CA LYS A 145 24.94 -12.54 0.66
C LYS A 145 26.28 -12.00 0.15
N ARG A 146 26.66 -12.36 -1.08
CA ARG A 146 27.80 -11.80 -1.83
C ARG A 146 27.70 -10.30 -2.13
N GLU A 147 26.52 -9.74 -2.41
CA GLU A 147 26.36 -8.31 -2.77
C GLU A 147 26.43 -7.39 -1.55
N ILE A 148 25.90 -7.84 -0.39
CA ILE A 148 26.10 -7.14 0.89
C ILE A 148 27.59 -7.11 1.25
N THR A 149 28.31 -8.20 0.96
CA THR A 149 29.75 -8.27 1.17
C THR A 149 30.49 -7.33 0.23
N ILE A 150 30.05 -7.16 -1.04
CA ILE A 150 30.68 -6.25 -2.00
C ILE A 150 30.42 -4.78 -1.64
N ILE A 151 29.20 -4.40 -1.22
CA ILE A 151 28.90 -3.02 -0.81
C ILE A 151 29.62 -2.69 0.51
N ALA A 152 29.65 -3.61 1.46
CA ALA A 152 30.44 -3.46 2.69
C ALA A 152 31.95 -3.41 2.39
N LEU A 153 32.45 -4.25 1.46
CA LEU A 153 33.86 -4.24 0.99
C LEU A 153 34.21 -2.90 0.33
N VAL A 154 33.36 -2.37 -0.55
CA VAL A 154 33.54 -1.06 -1.20
C VAL A 154 33.55 0.07 -0.16
N GLN A 155 32.70 0.01 0.86
CA GLN A 155 32.71 0.97 1.98
C GLN A 155 33.96 0.84 2.88
N THR A 156 34.46 -0.37 3.16
CA THR A 156 35.74 -0.57 3.88
C THR A 156 36.96 -0.20 3.06
N MET A 157 36.96 -0.41 1.74
CA MET A 157 38.07 -0.03 0.86
C MET A 157 38.16 1.50 0.71
N GLN A 158 37.04 2.22 0.72
CA GLN A 158 37.02 3.68 0.72
C GLN A 158 37.47 4.29 2.06
N THR A 159 37.29 3.59 3.19
CA THR A 159 37.83 4.03 4.49
C THR A 159 39.30 3.69 4.69
N LEU A 160 39.80 2.59 4.10
CA LEU A 160 41.22 2.22 4.12
C LEU A 160 42.12 3.13 3.27
N ILE A 161 41.57 3.75 2.21
CA ILE A 161 42.32 4.74 1.40
C ILE A 161 42.54 6.06 2.16
N ILE A 162 41.79 6.32 3.23
CA ILE A 162 41.92 7.51 4.10
C ILE A 162 42.88 7.24 5.28
N ILE A 163 43.34 5.99 5.46
CA ILE A 163 44.25 5.59 6.54
C ILE A 163 45.45 4.81 5.96
N GLN A 164 46.22 5.44 5.08
CA GLN A 164 47.65 5.16 4.97
C GLN A 164 48.40 6.50 5.05
N PRO A 165 49.51 6.56 5.81
CA PRO A 165 50.16 7.81 6.23
C PRO A 165 50.67 8.67 5.07
#